data_AF-A0ABD3TZR7-F1
#
_entry.id   AF-A0ABD3TZR7-F1
#
_cell.length_a   1.000
_cell.length_b   1.000
_cell.length_c   1.000
_cell.angle_alpha   90.00
_cell.angle_beta   90.00
_cell.angle_gamma   90.00
#
_symmetry.space_group_name_H-M   'P 1'
#
loop_
_entity.id
_entity.type
_entity.pdbx_description
1 polymer ?
#
loop_
_entity_poly.entity_id
_entity_poly.type
_entity_poly.pdbx_seq_one_letter_code
_entity_poly.pdbx_strand_id
1 'polypeptide(L)'
;MEVLTVGVCVNDGTVHLEVLTVGVCVNDGTVHMEVLTVGVCVNDGTVHMEVLTVGVCVNDGTVHMEVLTVGVCVNDGTVHMEVLTVGVCVNDGTVHVEVLTVGVCVNDGTVHMEVLTVGVCVNDGTVHMEVLTVGVCVNDGTVHMEVLTVVVYVNDGTVHVEVLTVGLFVNDGTVNMEVLTVGVCVNDGTVHMEVLTVVVYVNDGTVHVEVLTVGLFVNDGTVNMEVLTVGVCVNDGTVHMEVLTVGVCVNDGTVHMEVLTVGVCVNDGTVNMEVLTVGVCVNDGTVHVEVLTVGVIV
;
A
#
# COMPACT_ATOMS: atom_id res chain seq x y z
N MET A 1 26.05 -41.11 0.50
CA MET A 1 25.87 -39.85 -0.24
C MET A 1 27.21 -39.48 -0.83
N GLU A 2 27.40 -39.69 -2.13
CA GLU A 2 28.48 -38.99 -2.84
C GLU A 2 28.03 -37.54 -2.96
N VAL A 3 28.72 -36.64 -2.27
CA VAL A 3 28.54 -35.20 -2.49
C VAL A 3 29.16 -34.89 -3.83
N LEU A 4 28.35 -34.58 -4.84
CA LEU A 4 28.89 -34.13 -6.11
C LEU A 4 29.31 -32.67 -5.93
N THR A 5 30.61 -32.40 -5.83
CA THR A 5 31.07 -31.05 -5.51
C THR A 5 30.68 -30.03 -6.59
N VAL A 6 30.64 -30.45 -7.86
CA VAL A 6 30.24 -29.62 -9.00
C VAL A 6 29.46 -30.46 -10.00
N GLY A 7 28.33 -29.95 -10.47
CA GLY A 7 27.52 -30.56 -11.53
C GLY A 7 27.14 -29.54 -12.58
N VAL A 8 27.21 -29.96 -13.84
CA VAL A 8 26.80 -29.16 -14.99
C VAL A 8 25.92 -30.03 -15.87
N CYS A 9 24.70 -29.59 -16.15
CA CYS A 9 23.79 -30.22 -17.11
C CYS A 9 23.44 -29.26 -18.26
N VAL A 10 23.43 -29.82 -19.47
CA VAL A 10 22.82 -29.23 -20.66
C VAL A 10 22.00 -30.35 -21.29
N ASN A 11 20.68 -30.24 -21.30
CA ASN A 11 19.82 -31.34 -21.70
C ASN A 11 18.49 -30.86 -22.30
N ASP A 12 17.82 -31.76 -23.03
CA ASP A 12 16.40 -31.66 -23.35
C ASP A 12 15.69 -32.80 -22.60
N GLY A 13 14.67 -32.49 -21.81
CA GLY A 13 13.87 -33.44 -21.04
C GLY A 13 14.00 -33.28 -19.52
N THR A 14 14.09 -34.40 -18.80
CA THR A 14 14.07 -34.40 -17.32
C THR A 14 15.48 -34.54 -16.74
N VAL A 15 15.84 -33.63 -15.84
CA VAL A 15 17.09 -33.66 -15.08
C VAL A 15 16.79 -33.76 -13.59
N HIS A 16 17.47 -34.69 -12.91
CA HIS A 16 17.48 -34.80 -11.46
C HIS A 16 18.91 -34.64 -10.94
N LEU A 17 19.11 -33.71 -10.01
CA LEU A 17 20.38 -33.44 -9.35
C LEU A 17 20.19 -33.49 -7.82
N GLU A 18 21.03 -34.26 -7.14
CA GLU A 18 20.97 -34.46 -5.69
C GLU A 18 22.33 -34.12 -5.05
N VAL A 19 22.32 -33.29 -4.00
CA VAL A 19 23.46 -32.89 -3.16
C VAL A 19 24.68 -32.37 -3.93
N LEU A 20 24.66 -31.07 -4.19
CA LEU A 20 25.75 -30.35 -4.82
C LEU A 20 26.28 -29.19 -3.99
N THR A 21 27.58 -28.95 -4.06
CA THR A 21 28.12 -27.67 -3.59
C THR A 21 27.84 -26.58 -4.63
N VAL A 22 28.09 -26.88 -5.91
CA VAL A 22 27.82 -25.96 -7.03
C VAL A 22 27.12 -26.69 -8.17
N GLY A 23 26.01 -26.13 -8.65
CA GLY A 23 25.20 -26.71 -9.73
C GLY A 23 24.88 -25.65 -10.78
N VAL A 24 25.06 -26.01 -12.05
CA VAL A 24 24.58 -25.20 -13.19
C VAL A 24 23.77 -26.10 -14.11
N CYS A 25 22.52 -25.74 -14.38
CA CYS A 25 21.70 -26.45 -15.35
C CYS A 25 21.14 -25.51 -16.42
N VAL A 26 21.21 -25.95 -17.67
CA VAL A 26 20.49 -25.38 -18.81
C VAL A 26 19.63 -26.49 -19.39
N ASN A 27 18.32 -26.32 -19.44
CA ASN A 27 17.42 -27.39 -19.84
C ASN A 27 16.19 -26.88 -20.60
N ASP A 28 15.67 -27.69 -21.53
CA ASP A 28 14.33 -27.56 -22.10
C ASP A 28 13.50 -28.74 -21.59
N GLY A 29 12.63 -28.50 -20.60
CA GLY A 29 11.83 -29.52 -19.93
C GLY A 29 11.72 -29.34 -18.41
N THR A 30 12.08 -30.38 -17.66
CA THR A 30 11.88 -30.43 -16.19
C THR A 30 13.19 -30.59 -15.44
N VAL A 31 13.45 -29.71 -14.48
CA VAL A 31 14.62 -29.77 -13.58
C VAL A 31 14.18 -29.95 -12.15
N HIS A 32 14.71 -30.98 -11.48
CA HIS A 32 14.61 -31.17 -10.03
C HIS A 32 15.99 -31.06 -9.39
N MET A 33 16.14 -30.16 -8.42
CA MET A 33 17.38 -29.99 -7.65
C MET A 33 17.11 -30.06 -6.15
N GLU A 34 17.83 -30.97 -5.49
CA GLU A 34 17.76 -31.19 -4.05
C GLU A 34 19.12 -30.83 -3.39
N VAL A 35 19.07 -29.98 -2.36
CA VAL A 35 20.20 -29.53 -1.53
C VAL A 35 21.41 -29.03 -2.32
N LEU A 36 21.43 -27.71 -2.55
CA LEU A 36 22.46 -27.05 -3.31
C LEU A 36 22.99 -25.82 -2.55
N THR A 37 24.32 -25.71 -2.39
CA THR A 37 24.88 -24.50 -1.75
C THR A 37 24.80 -23.31 -2.70
N VAL A 38 25.22 -23.49 -3.96
CA VAL A 38 25.18 -22.44 -4.99
C VAL A 38 24.64 -22.99 -6.29
N GLY A 39 23.52 -22.44 -6.76
CA GLY A 39 22.80 -22.94 -7.93
C GLY A 39 22.47 -21.90 -8.97
N VAL A 40 22.64 -22.26 -10.24
CA VAL A 40 22.11 -21.52 -11.37
C VAL A 40 21.30 -22.46 -12.24
N CYS A 41 20.04 -22.12 -12.50
CA CYS A 41 19.18 -22.84 -13.41
C CYS A 41 18.63 -21.89 -14.47
N VAL A 42 18.78 -22.27 -15.73
CA VAL A 42 18.13 -21.66 -16.88
C VAL A 42 17.26 -22.73 -17.52
N ASN A 43 15.95 -22.53 -17.58
CA ASN A 43 15.05 -23.56 -18.08
C ASN A 43 13.90 -22.97 -18.92
N ASP A 44 13.46 -23.72 -19.92
CA ASP A 44 12.15 -23.55 -20.57
C ASP A 44 11.29 -24.74 -20.12
N GLY A 45 10.25 -24.50 -19.32
CA GLY A 45 9.41 -25.52 -18.70
C GLY A 45 9.29 -25.39 -17.18
N THR A 46 9.62 -26.46 -16.44
CA THR A 46 9.37 -26.55 -14.99
C THR A 46 10.64 -26.75 -14.17
N VAL A 47 10.81 -25.95 -13.11
CA VAL A 47 11.91 -26.07 -12.15
C VAL A 47 11.37 -26.30 -10.74
N HIS A 48 11.89 -27.32 -10.06
CA HIS A 48 11.66 -27.58 -8.64
C HIS A 48 12.98 -27.53 -7.87
N MET A 49 13.06 -26.68 -6.83
CA MET A 49 14.21 -26.54 -5.94
C MET A 49 13.80 -26.60 -4.48
N GLU A 50 14.37 -27.52 -3.71
CA GLU A 50 13.99 -27.73 -2.30
C GLU A 50 14.81 -26.86 -1.34
N VAL A 51 16.15 -27.02 -1.33
CA VAL A 51 17.03 -26.28 -0.42
C VAL A 51 18.18 -25.67 -1.18
N LEU A 52 18.22 -24.33 -1.19
CA LEU A 52 19.24 -23.57 -1.88
C LEU A 52 19.78 -22.45 -0.98
N THR A 53 21.09 -22.47 -0.70
CA THR A 53 21.68 -21.38 0.09
C THR A 53 21.79 -20.11 -0.76
N VAL A 54 22.29 -20.23 -1.98
CA VAL A 54 22.41 -19.13 -2.95
C VAL A 54 21.93 -19.59 -4.32
N GLY A 55 20.86 -18.98 -4.82
CA GLY A 55 20.20 -19.42 -6.05
C GLY A 55 19.96 -18.35 -7.08
N VAL A 56 20.11 -18.70 -8.35
CA VAL A 56 19.56 -17.95 -9.48
C VAL A 56 18.75 -18.89 -10.35
N CYS A 57 17.50 -18.54 -10.59
CA CYS A 57 16.63 -19.24 -11.52
C CYS A 57 16.14 -18.26 -12.58
N VAL A 58 16.34 -18.62 -13.85
CA VAL A 58 15.75 -17.94 -15.00
C VAL A 58 14.89 -18.97 -15.71
N ASN A 59 13.59 -18.72 -15.82
CA ASN A 59 12.68 -19.71 -16.39
C ASN A 59 11.60 -19.08 -17.27
N ASP A 60 11.22 -19.78 -18.33
CA ASP A 60 9.96 -19.55 -19.05
C ASP A 60 9.04 -20.72 -18.71
N GLY A 61 7.97 -20.48 -17.93
CA GLY A 61 7.08 -21.52 -17.42
C GLY A 61 6.86 -21.46 -15.91
N THR A 62 7.14 -22.55 -15.19
CA THR A 62 6.81 -22.71 -13.76
C THR A 62 8.04 -22.96 -12.88
N VAL A 63 8.15 -22.20 -11.80
CA VAL A 63 9.19 -22.38 -10.76
C VAL A 63 8.54 -22.67 -9.41
N HIS A 64 9.00 -23.72 -8.73
CA HIS A 64 8.70 -24.00 -7.34
C HIS A 64 9.99 -23.98 -6.51
N MET A 65 10.04 -23.15 -5.47
CA MET A 65 11.13 -23.11 -4.50
C MET A 65 10.62 -23.25 -3.07
N GLU A 66 11.17 -24.19 -2.30
CA GLU A 66 10.76 -24.41 -0.91
C GLU A 66 11.56 -23.50 0.04
N VAL A 67 12.88 -23.69 0.14
CA VAL A 67 13.75 -22.92 1.04
C VAL A 67 14.92 -22.31 0.29
N LEU A 68 14.94 -20.97 0.27
CA LEU A 68 16.01 -20.20 -0.34
C LEU A 68 16.54 -19.15 0.65
N THR A 69 17.81 -19.27 1.03
CA THR A 69 18.41 -18.29 1.95
C THR A 69 18.68 -16.98 1.21
N VAL A 70 19.33 -17.05 0.05
CA VAL A 70 19.57 -15.92 -0.83
C VAL A 70 19.20 -16.34 -2.24
N GLY A 71 18.33 -15.61 -2.94
CA GLY A 71 18.21 -15.89 -4.37
C GLY A 71 17.46 -14.89 -5.22
N VAL A 72 17.57 -15.18 -6.52
CA VAL A 72 17.00 -14.39 -7.59
C VAL A 72 16.19 -15.32 -8.47
N CYS A 73 14.91 -15.01 -8.66
CA CYS A 73 14.05 -15.66 -9.62
C CYS A 73 13.65 -14.63 -10.68
N VAL A 74 13.88 -14.97 -11.95
CA VAL A 74 13.38 -14.25 -13.11
C VAL A 74 12.53 -15.22 -13.89
N ASN A 75 11.25 -14.94 -14.06
CA ASN A 75 10.34 -15.88 -14.69
C ASN A 75 9.31 -15.18 -15.61
N ASP A 76 9.00 -15.82 -16.73
CA ASP A 76 7.78 -15.55 -17.50
C ASP A 76 6.82 -16.71 -17.24
N GLY A 77 5.71 -16.48 -16.55
CA GLY A 77 4.77 -17.52 -16.12
C GLY A 77 4.46 -17.52 -14.63
N THR A 78 4.69 -18.64 -13.94
CA THR A 78 4.28 -18.85 -12.54
C THR A 78 5.45 -19.16 -11.61
N VAL A 79 5.51 -18.46 -10.47
CA VAL A 79 6.48 -18.70 -9.40
C VAL A 79 5.76 -19.02 -8.09
N HIS A 80 6.15 -20.11 -7.45
CA HIS A 80 5.76 -20.46 -6.09
C HIS A 80 6.99 -20.50 -5.18
N MET A 81 6.98 -19.75 -4.09
CA MET A 81 8.04 -19.74 -3.08
C MET A 81 7.46 -19.92 -1.68
N GLU A 82 7.90 -20.92 -0.93
CA GLU A 82 7.47 -21.08 0.47
C GLU A 82 8.26 -20.13 1.39
N VAL A 83 9.58 -20.30 1.47
CA VAL A 83 10.43 -19.51 2.37
C VAL A 83 11.62 -18.90 1.65
N LEU A 84 11.67 -17.57 1.65
CA LEU A 84 12.78 -16.79 1.13
C LEU A 84 13.30 -15.80 2.19
N THR A 85 14.54 -16.00 2.64
CA THR A 85 15.12 -15.10 3.66
C THR A 85 15.56 -13.78 3.02
N VAL A 86 16.31 -13.85 1.92
CA VAL A 86 16.72 -12.70 1.13
C VAL A 86 16.47 -13.00 -0.34
N GLY A 87 15.69 -12.20 -1.05
CA GLY A 87 15.67 -12.40 -2.49
C GLY A 87 14.97 -11.38 -3.35
N VAL A 88 15.08 -11.65 -4.65
CA VAL A 88 14.53 -10.83 -5.72
C VAL A 88 13.69 -11.72 -6.61
N CYS A 89 12.44 -11.37 -6.80
CA CYS A 89 11.55 -11.99 -7.76
C CYS A 89 11.19 -10.95 -8.82
N VAL A 90 11.48 -11.27 -10.09
CA VAL A 90 11.02 -10.51 -11.25
C VAL A 90 10.17 -11.45 -12.08
N ASN A 91 8.90 -11.14 -12.26
CA ASN A 91 8.00 -12.03 -12.97
C ASN A 91 7.04 -11.28 -13.90
N ASP A 92 6.79 -11.87 -15.08
CA ASP A 92 5.64 -11.53 -15.91
C ASP A 92 4.65 -12.69 -15.76
N GLY A 93 3.50 -12.47 -15.11
CA GLY A 93 2.52 -13.49 -14.80
C GLY A 93 2.12 -13.55 -13.32
N THR A 94 2.24 -14.72 -12.69
CA THR A 94 1.76 -14.98 -11.32
C THR A 94 2.86 -15.35 -10.34
N VAL A 95 2.87 -14.69 -9.17
CA VAL A 95 3.78 -14.99 -8.06
C VAL A 95 2.99 -15.35 -6.81
N HIS A 96 3.31 -16.47 -6.19
CA HIS A 96 2.83 -16.89 -4.88
C HIS A 96 4.00 -17.02 -3.91
N VAL A 97 3.95 -16.31 -2.78
CA VAL A 97 4.98 -16.37 -1.73
C VAL A 97 4.35 -16.54 -0.36
N GLU A 98 4.69 -17.58 0.38
CA GLU A 98 4.23 -17.69 1.78
C GLU A 98 5.02 -16.71 2.66
N VAL A 99 6.35 -16.82 2.70
CA VAL A 99 7.20 -16.00 3.58
C VAL A 99 8.39 -15.40 2.84
N LEU A 100 8.46 -14.06 2.82
CA LEU A 100 9.63 -13.29 2.40
C LEU A 100 10.14 -12.39 3.53
N THR A 101 11.33 -12.67 4.06
CA THR A 101 11.86 -11.86 5.18
C THR A 101 12.44 -10.54 4.68
N VAL A 102 13.32 -10.58 3.67
CA VAL A 102 13.90 -9.41 3.02
C VAL A 102 13.80 -9.59 1.52
N GLY A 103 13.16 -8.68 0.79
CA GLY A 103 13.21 -8.84 -0.65
C GLY A 103 12.62 -7.76 -1.52
N VAL A 104 12.72 -8.02 -2.82
CA VAL A 104 12.16 -7.19 -3.88
C VAL A 104 11.30 -8.09 -4.74
N CYS A 105 10.03 -7.72 -4.91
CA CYS A 105 9.12 -8.35 -5.85
C CYS A 105 8.73 -7.30 -6.89
N VAL A 106 9.09 -7.57 -8.14
CA VAL A 106 8.64 -6.80 -9.32
C VAL A 106 7.80 -7.73 -10.16
N ASN A 107 6.54 -7.39 -10.40
CA ASN A 107 5.66 -8.24 -11.17
C ASN A 107 4.78 -7.44 -12.14
N ASP A 108 4.60 -7.95 -13.35
CA ASP A 108 3.52 -7.56 -14.25
C ASP A 108 2.49 -8.70 -14.21
N GLY A 109 1.32 -8.48 -13.62
CA GLY A 109 0.29 -9.49 -13.42
C GLY A 109 -0.22 -9.60 -11.98
N THR A 110 -0.17 -10.80 -11.39
CA THR A 110 -0.76 -11.09 -10.06
C THR A 110 0.28 -11.53 -9.03
N VAL A 111 0.25 -10.90 -7.86
CA VAL A 111 1.05 -11.30 -6.69
C VAL A 111 0.13 -11.71 -5.54
N HIS A 112 0.36 -12.90 -5.01
CA HIS A 112 -0.21 -13.37 -3.75
C HIS A 112 0.92 -13.58 -2.74
N MET A 113 0.81 -12.96 -1.57
CA MET A 113 1.83 -13.08 -0.55
C MET A 113 1.21 -13.17 0.85
N GLU A 114 1.58 -14.15 1.66
CA GLU A 114 1.06 -14.20 3.04
C GLU A 114 1.83 -13.20 3.92
N VAL A 115 3.17 -13.30 3.93
CA VAL A 115 4.01 -12.47 4.80
C VAL A 115 5.22 -11.89 4.07
N LEU A 116 5.35 -10.56 4.14
CA LEU A 116 6.60 -9.86 3.84
C LEU A 116 7.02 -8.97 5.00
N THR A 117 8.27 -9.13 5.46
CA THR A 117 8.77 -8.45 6.69
C THR A 117 9.60 -7.20 6.42
N VAL A 118 10.37 -7.18 5.34
CA VAL A 118 11.09 -6.01 4.84
C VAL A 118 11.19 -6.10 3.32
N GLY A 119 10.71 -5.13 2.56
CA GLY A 119 10.91 -5.21 1.13
C GLY A 119 10.37 -4.09 0.26
N VAL A 120 10.52 -4.30 -1.03
CA VAL A 120 9.94 -3.47 -2.08
C VAL A 120 9.01 -4.33 -2.92
N CYS A 121 7.76 -3.93 -3.01
CA CYS A 121 6.79 -4.52 -3.92
C CYS A 121 6.46 -3.49 -5.00
N VAL A 122 6.75 -3.82 -6.25
CA VAL A 122 6.32 -3.07 -7.43
C VAL A 122 5.46 -4.01 -8.26
N ASN A 123 4.22 -3.62 -8.53
CA ASN A 123 3.33 -4.44 -9.34
C ASN A 123 2.52 -3.58 -10.32
N ASP A 124 2.41 -4.06 -11.55
CA ASP A 124 1.39 -3.62 -12.51
C ASP A 124 0.34 -4.74 -12.58
N GLY A 125 -0.87 -4.49 -12.09
CA GLY A 125 -1.94 -5.49 -12.00
C GLY A 125 -2.52 -5.64 -10.58
N THR A 126 -2.55 -6.87 -10.07
CA THR A 126 -3.26 -7.21 -8.82
C THR A 126 -2.32 -7.71 -7.72
N VAL A 127 -2.44 -7.13 -6.53
CA VAL A 127 -1.73 -7.59 -5.32
C VAL A 127 -2.73 -8.03 -4.25
N HIS A 128 -2.54 -9.24 -3.74
CA HIS A 128 -3.19 -9.76 -2.54
C HIS A 128 -2.13 -10.05 -1.49
N MET A 129 -2.22 -9.40 -0.32
CA MET A 129 -1.28 -9.65 0.76
C MET A 129 -1.95 -9.67 2.14
N GLU A 130 -1.67 -10.68 2.96
CA GLU A 130 -2.22 -10.73 4.32
C GLU A 130 -1.48 -9.75 5.23
N VAL A 131 -0.15 -9.90 5.33
CA VAL A 131 0.68 -9.08 6.21
C VAL A 131 1.90 -8.53 5.49
N LEU A 132 1.99 -7.20 5.46
CA LEU A 132 3.16 -6.49 5.00
C LEU A 132 3.75 -5.61 6.08
N THR A 133 5.00 -5.86 6.41
CA THR A 133 5.80 -5.03 7.31
C THR A 133 7.00 -4.48 6.52
N VAL A 134 7.17 -3.17 6.60
CA VAL A 134 8.21 -2.23 6.11
C VAL A 134 8.78 -2.34 4.69
N GLY A 135 8.74 -1.20 4.01
CA GLY A 135 9.67 -0.79 2.97
C GLY A 135 8.96 0.16 2.02
N VAL A 136 8.69 -0.29 0.80
CA VAL A 136 7.99 0.50 -0.23
C VAL A 136 7.00 -0.38 -0.99
N CYS A 137 5.78 0.11 -1.18
CA CYS A 137 4.80 -0.47 -2.09
C CYS A 137 4.49 0.52 -3.19
N VAL A 138 4.58 0.08 -4.44
CA VAL A 138 4.12 0.81 -5.61
C VAL A 138 3.25 -0.13 -6.42
N ASN A 139 2.01 0.26 -6.68
CA ASN A 139 1.12 -0.54 -7.52
C ASN A 139 0.39 0.34 -8.54
N ASP A 140 0.31 -0.14 -9.77
CA ASP A 140 -0.64 0.35 -10.77
C ASP A 140 -1.70 -0.75 -10.94
N GLY A 141 -2.94 -0.51 -10.48
CA GLY A 141 -4.02 -1.49 -10.50
C GLY A 141 -4.72 -1.69 -9.16
N THR A 142 -4.91 -2.94 -8.75
CA THR A 142 -5.75 -3.30 -7.59
C THR A 142 -4.95 -3.91 -6.45
N VAL A 143 -5.15 -3.41 -5.23
CA VAL A 143 -4.52 -3.91 -4.01
C VAL A 143 -5.57 -4.33 -3.00
N HIS A 144 -5.45 -5.55 -2.50
CA HIS A 144 -6.20 -6.08 -1.37
C HIS A 144 -5.24 -6.49 -0.26
N MET A 145 -5.36 -5.88 0.92
CA MET A 145 -4.59 -6.29 2.09
C MET A 145 -5.40 -6.34 3.38
N GLU A 146 -5.00 -7.21 4.30
CA GLU A 146 -5.55 -7.20 5.67
C GLU A 146 -4.78 -6.19 6.54
N VAL A 147 -3.47 -6.40 6.70
CA VAL A 147 -2.63 -5.57 7.56
C VAL A 147 -1.40 -5.06 6.82
N LEU A 148 -1.29 -3.74 6.71
CA LEU A 148 -0.16 -3.07 6.08
C LEU A 148 0.52 -2.10 7.04
N THR A 149 1.82 -2.29 7.26
CA THR A 149 2.68 -1.35 7.99
C THR A 149 3.89 -0.97 7.13
N VAL A 150 3.89 0.19 6.47
CA VAL A 150 4.96 0.59 5.53
C VAL A 150 5.46 2.01 5.71
N VAL A 151 6.60 2.33 5.11
CA VAL A 151 7.14 3.70 5.11
C VAL A 151 6.47 4.51 4.00
N VAL A 152 6.40 3.92 2.80
CA VAL A 152 5.83 4.56 1.60
C VAL A 152 4.88 3.58 0.92
N TYR A 153 3.68 4.05 0.66
CA TYR A 153 2.69 3.38 -0.16
C TYR A 153 2.24 4.34 -1.28
N VAL A 154 2.34 3.88 -2.51
CA VAL A 154 1.88 4.59 -3.71
C VAL A 154 1.00 3.65 -4.51
N ASN A 155 -0.20 4.09 -4.86
CA ASN A 155 -1.08 3.33 -5.75
C ASN A 155 -1.74 4.25 -6.78
N ASP A 156 -1.76 3.82 -8.03
CA ASP A 156 -2.65 4.33 -9.07
C ASP A 156 -3.70 3.24 -9.34
N GLY A 157 -4.96 3.47 -8.95
CA GLY A 157 -6.04 2.50 -9.08
C GLY A 157 -6.85 2.28 -7.79
N THR A 158 -7.11 1.02 -7.43
CA THR A 158 -8.04 0.67 -6.34
C THR A 158 -7.33 0.01 -5.16
N VAL A 159 -7.63 0.47 -3.96
CA VAL A 159 -7.05 -0.01 -2.70
C VAL A 159 -8.18 -0.42 -1.75
N HIS A 160 -8.11 -1.67 -1.27
CA HIS A 160 -8.95 -2.18 -0.20
C HIS A 160 -8.08 -2.73 0.93
N VAL A 161 -8.05 -2.06 2.08
CA VAL A 161 -7.21 -2.46 3.22
C VAL A 161 -8.00 -2.38 4.52
N GLU A 162 -7.95 -3.42 5.36
CA GLU A 162 -8.61 -3.35 6.68
C GLU A 162 -7.86 -2.38 7.61
N VAL A 163 -6.56 -2.63 7.82
CA VAL A 163 -5.72 -1.82 8.71
C VAL A 163 -4.44 -1.36 8.02
N LEU A 164 -4.28 -0.04 7.90
CA LEU A 164 -3.08 0.58 7.34
C LEU A 164 -2.41 1.53 8.34
N THR A 165 -1.13 1.26 8.63
CA THR A 165 -0.23 2.20 9.31
C THR A 165 0.92 2.59 8.38
N VAL A 166 1.04 3.87 8.03
CA VAL A 166 2.02 4.28 7.01
C VAL A 166 2.69 5.63 7.28
N GLY A 167 3.95 5.78 6.84
CA GLY A 167 4.62 7.08 6.87
C GLY A 167 4.03 8.05 5.83
N LEU A 168 4.02 7.63 4.58
CA LEU A 168 3.48 8.34 3.42
C LEU A 168 2.52 7.45 2.63
N PHE A 169 1.28 7.90 2.47
CA PHE A 169 0.28 7.31 1.59
C PHE A 169 -0.02 8.26 0.44
N VAL A 170 0.13 7.78 -0.80
CA VAL A 170 -0.26 8.49 -2.01
C VAL A 170 -1.18 7.58 -2.81
N ASN A 171 -2.36 8.07 -3.16
CA ASN A 171 -3.28 7.35 -4.02
C ASN A 171 -3.87 8.26 -5.09
N ASP A 172 -3.80 7.82 -6.34
CA ASP A 172 -4.62 8.31 -7.44
C ASP A 172 -5.68 7.23 -7.74
N GLY A 173 -6.96 7.52 -7.52
CA GLY A 173 -8.03 6.53 -7.71
C GLY A 173 -8.91 6.27 -6.48
N THR A 174 -9.24 5.01 -6.19
CA THR A 174 -10.23 4.63 -5.17
C THR A 174 -9.60 3.96 -3.96
N VAL A 175 -9.96 4.44 -2.77
CA VAL A 175 -9.54 3.89 -1.48
C VAL A 175 -10.76 3.50 -0.66
N ASN A 176 -10.79 2.26 -0.19
CA ASN A 176 -11.73 1.79 0.82
C ASN A 176 -10.95 1.15 1.98
N MET A 177 -11.03 1.73 3.17
CA MET A 177 -10.34 1.21 4.34
C MET A 177 -11.17 1.32 5.61
N GLU A 178 -11.01 0.38 6.55
CA GLU A 178 -11.62 0.52 7.87
C GLU A 178 -10.80 1.52 8.72
N VAL A 179 -9.49 1.28 8.84
CA VAL A 179 -8.61 2.10 9.70
C VAL A 179 -7.34 2.52 8.98
N LEU A 180 -7.12 3.84 8.89
CA LEU A 180 -5.86 4.43 8.42
C LEU A 180 -5.20 5.29 9.50
N THR A 181 -3.96 4.96 9.86
CA THR A 181 -3.07 5.81 10.66
C THR A 181 -1.86 6.20 9.84
N VAL A 182 -1.69 7.49 9.57
CA VAL A 182 -0.67 7.94 8.62
C VAL A 182 0.05 9.23 9.02
N GLY A 183 1.34 9.32 8.67
CA GLY A 183 2.06 10.59 8.75
C GLY A 183 1.50 11.60 7.75
N VAL A 184 1.67 11.31 6.46
CA VAL A 184 1.20 12.15 5.34
C VAL A 184 0.32 11.33 4.40
N CYS A 185 -0.88 11.82 4.14
CA CYS A 185 -1.81 11.25 3.17
C CYS A 185 -2.07 12.26 2.05
N VAL A 186 -1.87 11.84 0.81
CA VAL A 186 -2.22 12.60 -0.39
C VAL A 186 -3.15 11.73 -1.23
N ASN A 187 -4.32 12.27 -1.55
CA ASN A 187 -5.30 11.56 -2.36
C ASN A 187 -5.83 12.44 -3.49
N ASP A 188 -5.80 11.91 -4.69
CA ASP A 188 -6.50 12.44 -5.87
C ASP A 188 -7.49 11.38 -6.34
N GLY A 189 -8.74 11.46 -5.91
CA GLY A 189 -9.76 10.45 -6.22
C GLY A 189 -10.80 10.23 -5.13
N THR A 190 -11.31 9.01 -5.01
CA THR A 190 -12.41 8.64 -4.08
C THR A 190 -11.87 7.94 -2.84
N VAL A 191 -12.16 8.47 -1.66
CA VAL A 191 -11.82 7.86 -0.37
C VAL A 191 -13.10 7.53 0.41
N HIS A 192 -13.19 6.30 0.87
CA HIS A 192 -14.18 5.86 1.85
C HIS A 192 -13.45 5.23 3.05
N MET A 193 -13.62 5.80 4.25
CA MET A 193 -13.07 5.22 5.47
C MET A 193 -13.99 5.29 6.68
N GLU A 194 -13.84 4.36 7.63
CA GLU A 194 -14.48 4.50 8.95
C GLU A 194 -13.64 5.43 9.82
N VAL A 195 -12.35 5.13 10.00
CA VAL A 195 -11.46 5.89 10.89
C VAL A 195 -10.18 6.30 10.19
N LEU A 196 -9.91 7.60 10.20
CA LEU A 196 -8.66 8.19 9.69
C LEU A 196 -7.98 9.04 10.76
N THR A 197 -6.74 8.69 11.10
CA THR A 197 -5.85 9.49 11.97
C THR A 197 -4.61 9.88 11.20
N VAL A 198 -4.36 11.19 11.04
CA VAL A 198 -3.30 11.66 10.15
C VAL A 198 -2.61 12.93 10.64
N VAL A 199 -1.31 13.09 10.38
CA VAL A 199 -0.65 14.38 10.69
C VAL A 199 -0.97 15.42 9.62
N VAL A 200 -0.79 15.06 8.34
CA VAL A 200 -1.11 15.91 7.18
C VAL A 200 -1.97 15.16 6.19
N TYR A 201 -3.15 15.69 5.90
CA TYR A 201 -4.06 15.17 4.88
C TYR A 201 -4.26 16.19 3.78
N VAL A 202 -4.01 15.79 2.54
CA VAL A 202 -4.24 16.59 1.33
C VAL A 202 -5.16 15.80 0.42
N ASN A 203 -6.26 16.42 -0.01
CA ASN A 203 -7.21 15.81 -0.92
C ASN A 203 -7.65 16.78 -2.03
N ASP A 204 -7.62 16.29 -3.26
CA ASP A 204 -8.18 16.94 -4.46
C ASP A 204 -9.34 16.13 -5.08
N GLY A 205 -9.96 15.26 -4.28
CA GLY A 205 -10.99 14.35 -4.73
C GLY A 205 -12.24 14.35 -3.86
N THR A 206 -12.91 13.20 -3.77
CA THR A 206 -14.10 13.02 -2.94
C THR A 206 -13.78 12.15 -1.73
N VAL A 207 -14.16 12.60 -0.54
CA VAL A 207 -13.83 11.96 0.74
C VAL A 207 -15.11 11.71 1.51
N HIS A 208 -15.32 10.46 1.92
CA HIS A 208 -16.34 10.06 2.87
C HIS A 208 -15.65 9.38 4.07
N VAL A 209 -15.66 10.00 5.24
CA VAL A 209 -15.02 9.45 6.44
C VAL A 209 -15.93 9.60 7.65
N GLU A 210 -16.17 8.54 8.42
CA GLU A 210 -16.98 8.68 9.64
C GLU A 210 -16.23 9.52 10.68
N VAL A 211 -14.99 9.15 11.02
CA VAL A 211 -14.17 9.86 12.01
C VAL A 211 -12.79 10.22 11.45
N LEU A 212 -12.52 11.53 11.36
CA LEU A 212 -11.21 12.07 10.99
C LEU A 212 -10.57 12.86 12.14
N THR A 213 -9.36 12.45 12.54
CA THR A 213 -8.50 13.22 13.45
C THR A 213 -7.23 13.63 12.73
N VAL A 214 -6.99 14.93 12.60
CA VAL A 214 -5.89 15.44 11.77
C VAL A 214 -5.15 16.64 12.35
N GLY A 215 -3.83 16.68 12.15
CA GLY A 215 -3.03 17.88 12.45
C GLY A 215 -3.33 19.03 11.48
N LEU A 216 -3.10 18.79 10.20
CA LEU A 216 -3.35 19.69 9.07
C LEU A 216 -4.22 19.01 8.01
N PHE A 217 -5.37 19.61 7.71
CA PHE A 217 -6.28 19.19 6.65
C PHE A 217 -6.28 20.23 5.53
N VAL A 218 -6.00 19.81 4.30
CA VAL A 218 -6.08 20.64 3.09
C VAL A 218 -6.99 19.95 2.10
N ASN A 219 -8.05 20.64 1.67
CA ASN A 219 -9.02 20.10 0.73
C ASN A 219 -9.35 21.09 -0.38
N ASP A 220 -9.24 20.64 -1.63
CA ASP A 220 -9.74 21.31 -2.83
C ASP A 220 -10.91 20.52 -3.47
N GLY A 221 -11.33 19.43 -2.82
CA GLY A 221 -12.36 18.51 -3.32
C GLY A 221 -13.69 18.57 -2.56
N THR A 222 -14.43 17.45 -2.56
CA THR A 222 -15.67 17.31 -1.79
C THR A 222 -15.45 16.40 -0.59
N VAL A 223 -15.89 16.82 0.58
CA VAL A 223 -15.71 16.09 1.83
C VAL A 223 -17.05 15.92 2.52
N ASN A 224 -17.37 14.70 2.91
CA ASN A 224 -18.51 14.37 3.76
C ASN A 224 -18.02 13.57 4.97
N MET A 225 -18.22 14.07 6.18
CA MET A 225 -17.77 13.38 7.40
C MET A 225 -18.75 13.52 8.55
N GLU A 226 -18.82 12.52 9.44
CA GLU A 226 -19.61 12.68 10.66
C GLU A 226 -18.83 13.55 11.66
N VAL A 227 -17.57 13.20 11.93
CA VAL A 227 -16.75 13.89 12.93
C VAL A 227 -15.38 14.27 12.38
N LEU A 228 -15.05 15.56 12.46
CA LEU A 228 -13.71 16.08 12.22
C LEU A 228 -13.14 16.75 13.46
N THR A 229 -11.99 16.25 13.93
CA THR A 229 -11.15 16.94 14.91
C THR A 229 -9.85 17.36 14.25
N VAL A 230 -9.58 18.66 14.17
CA VAL A 230 -8.45 19.18 13.41
C VAL A 230 -7.70 20.31 14.10
N GLY A 231 -6.37 20.30 14.00
CA GLY A 231 -5.55 21.44 14.41
C GLY A 231 -5.77 22.64 13.48
N VAL A 232 -5.46 22.45 12.20
CA VAL A 232 -5.58 23.46 11.13
C VAL A 232 -6.33 22.87 9.94
N CYS A 233 -7.37 23.56 9.47
CA CYS A 233 -8.14 23.21 8.28
C CYS A 233 -8.04 24.32 7.23
N VAL A 234 -7.73 23.95 5.99
CA VAL A 234 -7.76 24.83 4.81
C VAL A 234 -8.66 24.17 3.78
N ASN A 235 -9.71 24.87 3.37
CA ASN A 235 -10.69 24.36 2.43
C ASN A 235 -10.96 25.36 1.31
N ASP A 236 -10.80 24.93 0.06
CA ASP A 236 -11.25 25.61 -1.16
C ASP A 236 -12.42 24.83 -1.84
N GLY A 237 -12.76 23.67 -1.28
CA GLY A 237 -13.78 22.77 -1.82
C GLY A 237 -15.14 22.83 -1.12
N THR A 238 -15.90 21.74 -1.23
CA THR A 238 -17.19 21.58 -0.53
C THR A 238 -17.04 20.66 0.66
N VAL A 239 -17.51 21.08 1.83
CA VAL A 239 -17.45 20.28 3.06
C VAL A 239 -18.83 20.18 3.67
N HIS A 240 -19.27 18.95 3.95
CA HIS A 240 -20.46 18.64 4.72
C HIS A 240 -20.04 17.84 5.96
N MET A 241 -20.33 18.32 7.16
CA MET A 241 -20.01 17.58 8.38
C MET A 241 -21.07 17.67 9.47
N GLU A 242 -21.24 16.63 10.29
CA GLU A 242 -22.11 16.77 11.47
C GLU A 242 -21.39 17.58 12.56
N VAL A 243 -20.15 17.20 12.90
CA VAL A 243 -19.38 17.82 13.98
C VAL A 243 -17.98 18.22 13.51
N LEU A 244 -17.64 19.50 13.65
CA LEU A 244 -16.29 20.02 13.49
C LEU A 244 -15.75 20.60 14.80
N THR A 245 -14.62 20.07 15.26
CA THR A 245 -13.79 20.69 16.29
C THR A 245 -12.47 21.11 15.68
N VAL A 246 -12.21 22.41 15.61
CA VAL A 246 -11.04 22.95 14.93
C VAL A 246 -10.30 24.02 15.75
N GLY A 247 -8.97 23.96 15.74
CA GLY A 247 -8.15 25.05 16.26
C GLY A 247 -8.25 26.29 15.38
N VAL A 248 -7.86 26.15 14.10
CA VAL A 248 -7.89 27.22 13.09
C VAL A 248 -8.51 26.69 11.79
N CYS A 249 -9.50 27.39 11.24
CA CYS A 249 -10.01 27.09 9.90
C CYS A 249 -9.91 28.31 8.96
N VAL A 250 -9.54 28.03 7.71
CA VAL A 250 -9.58 28.96 6.59
C VAL A 250 -10.44 28.33 5.51
N ASN A 251 -11.48 29.04 5.07
CA ASN A 251 -12.42 28.55 4.08
C ASN A 251 -12.64 29.58 2.96
N ASP A 252 -12.39 29.17 1.73
CA ASP A 252 -12.78 29.86 0.48
C ASP A 252 -13.91 29.10 -0.25
N GLY A 253 -14.29 27.93 0.28
CA GLY A 253 -15.30 27.05 -0.32
C GLY A 253 -16.69 27.11 0.31
N THR A 254 -17.45 26.02 0.13
CA THR A 254 -18.77 25.87 0.76
C THR A 254 -18.70 24.92 1.93
N VAL A 255 -19.19 25.33 3.10
CA VAL A 255 -19.21 24.52 4.32
C VAL A 255 -20.63 24.45 4.86
N HIS A 256 -21.13 23.24 5.05
CA HIS A 256 -22.38 22.94 5.75
C HIS A 256 -22.07 22.09 6.98
N MET A 257 -22.44 22.54 8.18
CA MET A 257 -22.22 21.76 9.41
C MET A 257 -23.35 21.85 10.42
N GLU A 258 -23.61 20.79 11.18
CA GLU A 258 -24.56 20.89 12.29
C GLU A 258 -23.91 21.62 13.48
N VAL A 259 -22.71 21.20 13.90
CA VAL A 259 -22.00 21.74 15.06
C VAL A 259 -20.58 22.16 14.70
N LEU A 260 -20.26 23.44 14.92
CA LEU A 260 -18.91 23.97 14.85
C LEU A 260 -18.41 24.43 16.22
N THR A 261 -17.31 23.83 16.68
CA THR A 261 -16.47 24.36 17.76
C THR A 261 -15.14 24.80 17.18
N VAL A 262 -14.88 26.11 17.18
CA VAL A 262 -13.68 26.68 16.57
C VAL A 262 -12.95 27.65 17.48
N GLY A 263 -11.62 27.57 17.49
CA GLY A 263 -10.78 28.62 18.06
C GLY A 263 -10.81 29.90 17.21
N VAL A 264 -10.34 29.81 15.97
CA VAL A 264 -10.29 30.92 15.00
C VAL A 264 -10.83 30.48 13.64
N CYS A 265 -11.75 31.25 13.07
CA CYS A 265 -12.28 31.03 11.72
C CYS A 265 -12.04 32.23 10.80
N VAL A 266 -11.58 31.99 9.57
CA VAL A 266 -11.52 32.97 8.47
C VAL A 266 -12.29 32.41 7.29
N ASN A 267 -13.30 33.14 6.83
CA ASN A 267 -14.17 32.69 5.75
C ASN A 267 -14.31 33.75 4.65
N ASP A 268 -14.01 33.37 3.42
CA ASP A 268 -14.33 34.10 2.17
C ASP A 268 -15.42 33.36 1.35
N GLY A 269 -15.85 32.19 1.83
CA GLY A 269 -16.83 31.34 1.16
C GLY A 269 -18.25 31.40 1.75
N THR A 270 -19.01 30.32 1.54
CA THR A 270 -20.35 30.16 2.12
C THR A 270 -20.31 29.20 3.29
N VAL A 271 -20.79 29.63 4.46
CA VAL A 271 -20.86 28.78 5.66
C VAL A 271 -22.30 28.76 6.18
N ASN A 272 -22.85 27.56 6.33
CA ASN A 272 -24.18 27.35 6.90
C ASN A 272 -24.08 26.39 8.08
N MET A 273 -24.53 26.81 9.26
CA MET A 273 -24.40 26.03 10.48
C MET A 273 -25.61 26.12 11.41
N GLU A 274 -25.94 25.04 12.10
CA GLU A 274 -26.97 25.07 13.15
C GLU A 274 -26.42 25.68 14.44
N VAL A 275 -25.29 25.15 14.95
CA VAL A 275 -24.69 25.55 16.21
C VAL A 275 -23.26 26.00 16.03
N LEU A 276 -22.96 27.20 16.51
CA LEU A 276 -21.64 27.81 16.47
C LEU A 276 -21.13 28.17 17.86
N THR A 277 -19.99 27.58 18.24
CA THR A 277 -19.20 27.94 19.42
C THR A 277 -17.82 28.41 18.98
N VAL A 278 -17.54 29.70 19.15
CA VAL A 278 -16.38 30.38 18.54
C VAL A 278 -15.54 31.10 19.58
N GLY A 279 -14.22 31.09 19.37
CA GLY A 279 -13.32 32.11 19.92
C GLY A 279 -13.40 33.41 19.10
N VAL A 280 -12.93 33.37 17.85
CA VAL A 280 -12.91 34.50 16.90
C VAL A 280 -13.32 34.06 15.49
N CYS A 281 -14.14 34.86 14.80
CA CYS A 281 -14.50 34.65 13.40
C CYS A 281 -14.38 35.94 12.59
N VAL A 282 -13.74 35.85 11.43
CA VAL A 282 -13.64 36.93 10.42
C VAL A 282 -14.30 36.43 9.14
N ASN A 283 -15.25 37.17 8.61
CA ASN A 283 -16.03 36.73 7.47
C ASN A 283 -16.17 37.82 6.40
N ASP A 284 -15.62 37.57 5.21
CA ASP A 284 -15.86 38.36 3.98
C ASP A 284 -16.89 37.65 3.04
N GLY A 285 -17.29 36.43 3.41
CA GLY A 285 -18.28 35.63 2.69
C GLY A 285 -19.70 35.68 3.26
N THR A 286 -20.50 34.65 2.98
CA THR A 286 -21.86 34.51 3.52
C THR A 286 -21.88 33.53 4.70
N VAL A 287 -22.43 33.97 5.83
CA VAL A 287 -22.54 33.15 7.04
C VAL A 287 -24.00 33.12 7.50
N HIS A 288 -24.54 31.90 7.60
CA HIS A 288 -25.83 31.63 8.24
C HIS A 288 -25.61 30.74 9.46
N VAL A 289 -26.10 31.18 10.62
CA VAL A 289 -25.95 30.50 11.91
C VAL A 289 -27.30 30.55 12.63
N GLU A 290 -27.83 29.40 13.04
CA GLU A 290 -29.07 29.37 13.82
C GLU A 290 -28.83 29.73 15.30
N VAL A 291 -27.76 29.19 15.90
CA VAL A 291 -27.41 29.38 17.32
C VAL A 291 -25.94 29.78 17.48
N LEU A 292 -25.70 30.93 18.10
CA LEU A 292 -24.36 31.41 18.48
C LEU A 292 -24.22 31.43 20.00
N THR A 293 -23.28 30.65 20.55
CA THR A 293 -23.13 30.49 22.01
C THR A 293 -22.07 31.40 22.62
N VAL A 294 -20.91 31.56 21.98
CA VAL A 294 -19.77 32.40 22.41
C VAL A 294 -18.97 32.81 21.17
N GLY A 295 -18.44 34.04 21.13
CA GLY A 295 -17.48 34.48 20.10
C GLY A 295 -17.63 35.94 19.66
N VAL A 296 -16.68 36.42 18.86
CA VAL A 296 -16.77 37.68 18.11
C VAL A 296 -16.81 37.33 16.63
N ILE A 297 -17.82 37.84 15.91
CA ILE A 297 -17.91 37.78 14.45
C ILE A 297 -17.61 39.19 13.93
N VAL A 298 -16.57 39.32 13.10
CA VAL A 298 -16.16 40.56 12.43
C VAL A 298 -16.41 40.46 10.94
#